data_AF-A0A971Z6H5-F1
#
_entry.id   AF-A0A971Z6H5-F1
#
_cell.length_a   1.000
_cell.length_b   1.000
_cell.length_c   1.000
_cell.angle_alpha   90.00
_cell.angle_beta   90.00
_cell.angle_gamma   90.00
#
_symmetry.space_group_name_H-M   'P 1'
#
loop_
_entity.id
_entity.type
_entity.pdbx_description
1 polymer ?
#
loop_
_entity_poly.entity_id
_entity_poly.type
_entity_poly.pdbx_seq_one_letter_code
_entity_poly.pdbx_strand_id
1 'polypeptide(L)'
;PLTTALGFPLDKLLGSRLEQTCLAGLGELFARHCQLLSPGEVQVCQLSYQHPCLGQRSAEVTLASHHKQSDNPAGWLFFVQDTSESGNQASTVSRQQLELEQALTGAMQRGELLLHYQPLVDSEQRILGMEALLRWQHPQHGLISPAEFLPLAERNGMIIGIGQWVLETACAQLAAWQQDAQRRHWTLNVNISARQINEPGFFEQLDATVSHAGIDPRGLQLELTETMPLKGLKRSLQHQLQQLVHKGMVLVLDDYGAGYTSLAYLKHLPLSWLKIDQSFIHGVANDERDQKIVCAILSLAASLELKVVAEGVETREQFDYLRNAGCHAFQGYLFGRPLPAEQLNAHAPSAVAPAPARTGS
;
A
#
# COMPACT_ATOMS: atom_id res chain seq x y z
N PRO A 1 40.63 2.42 -14.50
CA PRO A 1 40.98 3.73 -13.88
C PRO A 1 39.89 4.35 -12.97
N LEU A 2 38.68 3.79 -12.89
CA LEU A 2 37.60 4.25 -12.00
C LEU A 2 37.62 3.62 -10.59
N THR A 3 38.41 2.56 -10.39
CA THR A 3 38.58 1.89 -9.08
C THR A 3 39.35 2.74 -8.07
N THR A 4 40.19 3.68 -8.51
CA THR A 4 41.06 4.46 -7.63
C THR A 4 40.38 5.69 -7.00
N ALA A 5 39.19 6.08 -7.46
CA ALA A 5 38.50 7.27 -6.95
C ALA A 5 37.48 6.99 -5.82
N LEU A 6 37.02 5.73 -5.68
CA LEU A 6 35.85 5.42 -4.86
C LEU A 6 36.12 4.61 -3.60
N GLY A 7 37.33 4.10 -3.36
CA GLY A 7 37.71 3.46 -2.08
C GLY A 7 36.87 2.23 -1.67
N PHE A 8 35.97 1.75 -2.53
CA PHE A 8 35.11 0.59 -2.30
C PHE A 8 35.39 -0.49 -3.35
N PRO A 9 35.64 -1.74 -2.94
CA PRO A 9 35.76 -2.83 -3.89
C PRO A 9 34.35 -3.18 -4.43
N LEU A 10 34.22 -3.13 -5.76
CA LEU A 10 32.98 -3.31 -6.56
C LEU A 10 32.52 -4.77 -6.65
N ASP A 11 33.19 -5.67 -5.94
CA ASP A 11 33.08 -7.12 -5.99
C ASP A 11 31.94 -7.71 -5.13
N LYS A 12 31.16 -6.87 -4.43
CA LYS A 12 30.07 -7.31 -3.54
C LYS A 12 28.66 -6.86 -3.93
N LEU A 13 28.44 -6.40 -5.15
CA LEU A 13 27.12 -5.99 -5.62
C LEU A 13 26.45 -7.16 -6.35
N LEU A 14 25.53 -7.84 -5.65
CA LEU A 14 24.64 -8.85 -6.21
C LEU A 14 23.39 -8.17 -6.80
N GLY A 15 22.88 -8.73 -7.90
CA GLY A 15 21.83 -8.14 -8.75
C GLY A 15 20.51 -7.80 -8.04
N SER A 16 19.77 -6.87 -8.67
CA SER A 16 18.59 -6.08 -8.21
C SER A 16 18.94 -4.69 -7.65
N ARG A 17 18.03 -3.70 -7.85
CA ARG A 17 17.92 -2.26 -7.39
C ARG A 17 19.18 -1.47 -6.95
N LEU A 18 20.12 -2.08 -6.24
CA LEU A 18 21.47 -1.57 -5.97
C LEU A 18 22.25 -1.27 -7.26
N GLU A 19 22.13 -2.11 -8.29
CA GLU A 19 22.73 -1.86 -9.61
C GLU A 19 22.22 -0.56 -10.24
N GLN A 20 20.90 -0.32 -10.19
CA GLN A 20 20.26 0.91 -10.67
C GLN A 20 20.70 2.14 -9.88
N THR A 21 20.90 2.00 -8.57
CA THR A 21 21.36 3.09 -7.69
C THR A 21 22.83 3.44 -7.98
N CYS A 22 23.68 2.44 -8.21
CA CYS A 22 25.06 2.65 -8.62
C CYS A 22 25.17 3.25 -10.03
N LEU A 23 24.33 2.82 -10.99
CA LEU A 23 24.27 3.39 -12.32
C LEU A 23 23.79 4.84 -12.31
N ALA A 24 22.79 5.18 -11.48
CA ALA A 24 22.35 6.55 -11.27
C ALA A 24 23.48 7.44 -10.70
N GLY A 25 24.22 6.94 -9.70
CA GLY A 25 25.38 7.66 -9.13
C GLY A 25 26.55 7.82 -10.11
N LEU A 26 26.80 6.83 -10.97
CA LEU A 26 27.80 6.91 -12.04
C LEU A 26 27.38 7.90 -13.14
N GLY A 27 26.09 7.91 -13.50
CA GLY A 27 25.52 8.89 -14.44
C GLY A 27 25.66 10.32 -13.93
N GLU A 28 25.44 10.55 -12.64
CA GLU A 28 25.63 11.86 -11.99
C GLU A 28 27.09 12.33 -12.07
N LEU A 29 28.04 11.45 -11.77
CA LEU A 29 29.47 11.76 -11.85
C LEU A 29 29.91 12.05 -13.28
N PHE A 30 29.40 11.30 -14.26
CA PHE A 30 29.74 11.49 -15.69
C PHE A 30 29.19 12.82 -16.23
N ALA A 31 27.93 13.14 -15.95
CA ALA A 31 27.29 14.39 -16.38
C ALA A 31 28.00 15.63 -15.79
N ARG A 32 28.41 15.58 -14.51
CA ARG A 32 29.21 16.64 -13.87
C ARG A 32 30.60 16.78 -14.48
N HIS A 33 31.25 15.67 -14.84
CA HIS A 33 32.62 15.68 -15.36
C HIS A 33 32.69 16.13 -16.83
N CYS A 34 31.66 15.85 -17.62
CA CYS A 34 31.65 16.15 -19.06
C CYS A 34 31.05 17.53 -19.43
N GLN A 35 30.51 18.31 -18.48
CA GLN A 35 29.91 19.64 -18.74
C GLN A 35 28.87 19.67 -19.89
N LEU A 36 28.13 18.58 -20.09
CA LEU A 36 27.42 18.33 -21.35
C LEU A 36 26.03 18.96 -21.49
N LEU A 37 25.52 19.75 -20.54
CA LEU A 37 24.11 20.17 -20.57
C LEU A 37 23.87 21.65 -20.25
N SER A 38 23.20 22.33 -21.18
CA SER A 38 22.60 23.64 -20.95
C SER A 38 21.24 23.50 -20.24
N PRO A 39 20.76 24.53 -19.51
CA PRO A 39 19.44 24.50 -18.89
C PRO A 39 18.32 24.32 -19.94
N GLY A 40 17.43 23.35 -19.73
CA GLY A 40 16.33 22.98 -20.63
C GLY A 40 16.60 21.79 -21.56
N GLU A 41 17.84 21.28 -21.67
CA GLU A 41 18.15 20.13 -22.52
C GLU A 41 17.85 18.78 -21.83
N VAL A 42 17.36 17.84 -22.65
CA VAL A 42 17.25 16.42 -22.35
C VAL A 42 18.21 15.65 -23.26
N GLN A 43 19.14 14.90 -22.69
CA GLN A 43 20.01 13.97 -23.45
C GLN A 43 19.80 12.54 -22.97
N VAL A 44 19.79 11.62 -23.92
CA VAL A 44 19.77 10.18 -23.65
C VAL A 44 21.17 9.64 -23.90
N CYS A 45 21.78 9.02 -22.88
CA CYS A 45 23.09 8.42 -22.99
C CYS A 45 23.00 6.91 -22.73
N GLN A 46 23.69 6.11 -23.54
CA GLN A 46 23.91 4.70 -23.21
C GLN A 46 25.19 4.52 -22.43
N LEU A 47 25.08 3.90 -21.26
CA LEU A 47 26.19 3.48 -20.43
C LEU A 47 26.38 1.97 -20.60
N SER A 48 27.55 1.55 -21.08
CA SER A 48 27.94 0.15 -21.11
C SER A 48 29.01 -0.12 -20.06
N TYR A 49 28.87 -1.21 -19.31
CA TYR A 49 29.85 -1.61 -18.31
C TYR A 49 29.96 -3.14 -18.22
N GLN A 50 31.07 -3.65 -17.69
CA GLN A 50 31.33 -5.09 -17.59
C GLN A 50 31.08 -5.56 -16.16
N HIS A 51 30.01 -6.33 -15.95
CA HIS A 51 29.65 -6.87 -14.64
C HIS A 51 30.41 -8.19 -14.38
N PRO A 52 31.07 -8.38 -13.22
CA PRO A 52 31.90 -9.55 -12.95
C PRO A 52 31.18 -10.89 -13.08
N CYS A 53 29.89 -10.94 -12.70
CA CYS A 53 29.09 -12.16 -12.70
C CYS A 53 28.07 -12.27 -13.84
N LEU A 54 27.71 -11.14 -14.48
CA LEU A 54 26.58 -11.06 -15.40
C LEU A 54 27.00 -10.69 -16.83
N GLY A 55 28.31 -10.52 -17.06
CA GLY A 55 28.85 -10.14 -18.36
C GLY A 55 28.62 -8.67 -18.70
N GLN A 56 28.68 -8.34 -19.98
CA GLN A 56 28.52 -6.97 -20.46
C GLN A 56 27.07 -6.52 -20.29
N ARG A 57 26.87 -5.37 -19.65
CA ARG A 57 25.57 -4.73 -19.44
C ARG A 57 25.53 -3.35 -20.07
N SER A 58 24.34 -2.94 -20.47
CA SER A 58 24.06 -1.61 -21.01
C SER A 58 22.81 -1.05 -20.37
N ALA A 59 22.83 0.22 -19.96
CA ALA A 59 21.67 0.93 -19.48
C ALA A 59 21.51 2.24 -20.26
N GLU A 60 20.25 2.61 -20.52
CA GLU A 60 19.92 3.91 -21.09
C GLU A 60 19.59 4.88 -19.95
N VAL A 61 20.26 6.02 -19.93
CA VAL A 61 20.09 7.05 -18.91
C VAL A 61 19.59 8.32 -19.59
N THR A 62 18.38 8.74 -19.23
CA THR A 62 17.84 10.02 -19.67
C THR A 62 18.23 11.11 -18.66
N LEU A 63 19.04 12.05 -19.11
CA LEU A 63 19.46 13.24 -18.38
C LEU A 63 18.51 14.37 -18.77
N ALA A 64 17.74 14.92 -17.82
CA ALA A 64 16.89 16.09 -18.06
C ALA A 64 17.22 17.22 -17.09
N SER A 65 17.46 18.42 -17.61
CA SER A 65 17.59 19.63 -16.79
C SER A 65 16.22 20.23 -16.50
N HIS A 66 15.93 20.57 -15.23
CA HIS A 66 14.72 21.29 -14.86
C HIS A 66 15.06 22.63 -14.19
N HIS A 67 14.44 23.72 -14.62
CA HIS A 67 14.50 25.01 -13.93
C HIS A 67 13.58 24.97 -12.70
N LYS A 68 14.12 25.13 -11.49
CA LYS A 68 13.30 25.28 -10.28
C LYS A 68 13.24 26.76 -9.89
N GLN A 69 12.03 27.29 -9.69
CA GLN A 69 11.82 28.60 -9.10
C GLN A 69 12.10 28.53 -7.59
N SER A 70 12.99 29.41 -7.11
CA SER A 70 13.41 29.72 -5.72
C SER A 70 14.47 28.83 -5.02
N ASP A 71 15.62 29.48 -4.78
CA ASP A 71 16.68 29.35 -3.76
C ASP A 71 17.21 27.96 -3.31
N ASN A 72 17.90 27.25 -4.22
CA ASN A 72 19.12 26.43 -3.97
C ASN A 72 19.70 26.00 -5.36
N PRO A 73 21.03 25.84 -5.57
CA PRO A 73 21.59 25.67 -6.91
C PRO A 73 21.36 24.23 -7.45
N ALA A 74 20.81 24.16 -8.67
CA ALA A 74 20.73 23.02 -9.60
C ALA A 74 20.44 21.63 -9.00
N GLY A 75 19.15 21.30 -8.85
CA GLY A 75 18.70 19.92 -8.61
C GLY A 75 18.34 19.21 -9.92
N TRP A 76 18.95 18.06 -10.16
CA TRP A 76 18.71 17.22 -11.34
C TRP A 76 17.77 16.05 -10.99
N LEU A 77 16.87 15.67 -11.91
CA LEU A 77 16.01 14.49 -11.80
C LEU A 77 16.46 13.47 -12.84
N PHE A 78 16.68 12.22 -12.42
CA PHE A 78 17.17 11.15 -13.30
C PHE A 78 16.24 9.95 -13.25
N PHE A 79 15.97 9.38 -14.42
CA PHE A 79 15.26 8.11 -14.58
C PHE A 79 16.24 7.11 -15.22
N VAL A 80 16.39 5.93 -14.60
CA VAL A 80 17.18 4.82 -15.15
C VAL A 80 16.19 3.72 -15.50
N GLN A 81 16.10 3.36 -16.78
CA GLN A 81 15.32 2.22 -17.25
C GLN A 81 16.30 1.12 -17.66
N ASP A 82 16.20 -0.03 -17.01
CA ASP A 82 16.99 -1.22 -17.36
C ASP A 82 16.42 -1.81 -18.66
N THR A 83 17.24 -1.92 -19.70
CA THR A 83 16.85 -2.46 -21.00
C THR A 83 17.29 -3.91 -21.20
N SER A 84 17.81 -4.57 -20.16
CA SER A 84 18.38 -5.92 -20.29
C SER A 84 17.39 -7.08 -20.18
N GLU A 85 16.09 -6.82 -20.07
CA GLU A 85 15.05 -7.83 -20.32
C GLU A 85 13.95 -7.29 -21.25
N SER A 86 13.95 -7.82 -22.48
CA SER A 86 12.81 -7.93 -23.40
C SER A 86 12.05 -6.66 -23.80
N GLY A 87 12.38 -6.15 -25.00
CA GLY A 87 11.39 -5.68 -25.98
C GLY A 87 10.44 -4.56 -25.57
N ASN A 88 10.78 -3.32 -25.94
CA ASN A 88 9.84 -2.32 -26.44
C ASN A 88 8.53 -2.14 -25.64
N GLN A 89 8.62 -1.59 -24.42
CA GLN A 89 7.46 -0.98 -23.75
C GLN A 89 7.63 0.54 -23.68
N ALA A 90 7.38 1.20 -24.82
CA ALA A 90 6.68 2.47 -24.74
C ALA A 90 5.32 2.17 -24.12
N SER A 91 4.97 2.83 -23.01
CA SER A 91 3.74 2.65 -22.23
C SER A 91 2.49 2.83 -23.09
N THR A 92 2.13 1.80 -23.84
CA THR A 92 0.87 1.71 -24.57
C THR A 92 -0.15 1.31 -23.53
N VAL A 93 -0.92 2.30 -23.05
CA VAL A 93 -2.15 2.02 -22.30
C VAL A 93 -2.94 1.04 -23.14
N SER A 94 -3.17 -0.17 -22.61
CA SER A 94 -3.90 -1.18 -23.36
C SER A 94 -5.31 -0.65 -23.65
N ARG A 95 -5.88 -1.02 -24.80
CA ARG A 95 -7.25 -0.60 -25.15
C ARG A 95 -8.25 -0.90 -24.03
N GLN A 96 -8.06 -2.03 -23.37
CA GLN A 96 -8.84 -2.45 -22.19
C GLN A 96 -8.67 -1.48 -21.00
N GLN A 97 -7.46 -1.00 -20.70
CA GLN A 97 -7.25 -0.01 -19.64
C GLN A 97 -7.94 1.32 -19.95
N LEU A 98 -7.90 1.76 -21.22
CA LEU A 98 -8.57 3.00 -21.63
C LEU A 98 -10.10 2.87 -21.53
N GLU A 99 -10.65 1.72 -21.94
CA GLU A 99 -12.08 1.41 -21.81
C GLU A 99 -12.51 1.40 -20.34
N LEU A 100 -11.72 0.77 -19.46
CA LEU A 100 -11.98 0.79 -18.02
C LEU A 100 -11.84 2.19 -17.41
N GLU A 101 -10.88 2.99 -17.85
CA GLU A 101 -10.72 4.37 -17.36
C GLU A 101 -11.92 5.26 -17.74
N GLN A 102 -12.39 5.15 -18.98
CA GLN A 102 -13.59 5.83 -19.44
C GLN A 102 -14.83 5.35 -18.70
N ALA A 103 -14.96 4.04 -18.49
CA ALA A 103 -16.09 3.46 -17.76
C ALA A 103 -16.05 3.85 -16.27
N LEU A 104 -14.89 3.93 -15.64
CA LEU A 104 -14.76 4.35 -14.24
C LEU A 104 -15.22 5.81 -14.06
N THR A 105 -15.04 6.64 -15.09
CA THR A 105 -15.61 7.98 -15.12
C THR A 105 -17.14 7.88 -15.06
N GLY A 106 -17.74 8.45 -14.02
CA GLY A 106 -19.18 8.38 -13.82
C GLY A 106 -19.69 7.14 -13.07
N ALA A 107 -18.82 6.15 -12.76
CA ALA A 107 -19.23 4.90 -12.11
C ALA A 107 -19.89 5.15 -10.74
N MET A 108 -19.39 6.14 -10.01
CA MET A 108 -19.98 6.59 -8.76
C MET A 108 -21.40 7.15 -8.95
N GLN A 109 -21.62 8.04 -9.93
CA GLN A 109 -22.96 8.60 -10.22
C GLN A 109 -23.95 7.53 -10.70
N ARG A 110 -23.46 6.46 -11.32
CA ARG A 110 -24.26 5.33 -11.79
C ARG A 110 -24.51 4.26 -10.71
N GLY A 111 -23.95 4.41 -9.52
CA GLY A 111 -24.12 3.44 -8.42
C GLY A 111 -23.43 2.10 -8.69
N GLU A 112 -22.35 2.11 -9.46
CA GLU A 112 -21.59 0.89 -9.81
C GLU A 112 -20.51 0.57 -8.76
N LEU A 113 -20.18 1.52 -7.89
CA LEU A 113 -19.25 1.32 -6.78
C LEU A 113 -20.02 0.83 -5.54
N LEU A 114 -19.46 -0.16 -4.87
CA LEU A 114 -20.01 -0.74 -3.65
C LEU A 114 -18.90 -1.13 -2.68
N LEU A 115 -19.25 -1.29 -1.40
CA LEU A 115 -18.33 -1.77 -0.37
C LEU A 115 -18.66 -3.22 -0.01
N HIS A 116 -17.66 -4.08 -0.04
CA HIS A 116 -17.69 -5.36 0.66
C HIS A 116 -16.89 -5.25 1.94
N TYR A 117 -17.19 -6.11 2.90
CA TYR A 117 -16.63 -6.08 4.24
C TYR A 117 -15.98 -7.42 4.55
N GLN A 118 -14.71 -7.40 4.96
CA GLN A 118 -13.99 -8.60 5.35
C GLN A 118 -13.80 -8.66 6.86
N PRO A 119 -14.15 -9.79 7.53
CA PRO A 119 -13.98 -9.93 8.97
C PRO A 119 -12.53 -9.87 9.42
N LEU A 120 -12.30 -9.10 10.49
CA LEU A 120 -11.12 -9.12 11.33
C LEU A 120 -11.48 -9.80 12.66
N VAL A 121 -10.72 -10.82 13.06
CA VAL A 121 -11.04 -11.62 14.25
C VAL A 121 -9.91 -11.64 15.29
N ASP A 122 -10.26 -11.91 16.55
CA ASP A 122 -9.29 -12.14 17.63
C ASP A 122 -8.75 -13.59 17.64
N SER A 123 -7.89 -13.89 18.63
CA SER A 123 -7.32 -15.23 18.85
C SER A 123 -8.35 -16.33 19.17
N GLU A 124 -9.58 -15.95 19.52
CA GLU A 124 -10.72 -16.82 19.78
C GLU A 124 -11.71 -16.86 18.60
N GLN A 125 -11.34 -16.24 17.46
CA GLN A 125 -12.14 -16.12 16.25
C GLN A 125 -13.43 -15.31 16.43
N ARG A 126 -13.49 -14.44 17.45
CA ARG A 126 -14.57 -13.47 17.60
C ARG A 126 -14.30 -12.28 16.69
N ILE A 127 -15.34 -11.77 16.04
CA ILE A 127 -15.22 -10.62 15.16
C ILE A 127 -14.90 -9.38 16.00
N LEU A 128 -13.75 -8.77 15.70
CA LEU A 128 -13.33 -7.48 16.26
C LEU A 128 -13.83 -6.32 15.40
N GLY A 129 -13.95 -6.55 14.10
CA GLY A 129 -14.35 -5.53 13.15
C GLY A 129 -14.34 -6.04 11.72
N MET A 130 -14.38 -5.10 10.79
CA MET A 130 -14.38 -5.34 9.36
C MET A 130 -13.36 -4.43 8.66
N GLU A 131 -12.90 -4.84 7.49
CA GLU A 131 -12.25 -3.95 6.53
C GLU A 131 -13.20 -3.65 5.38
N ALA A 132 -13.39 -2.37 5.08
CA ALA A 132 -14.20 -1.90 3.96
C ALA A 132 -13.38 -1.92 2.67
N LEU A 133 -13.73 -2.84 1.78
CA LEU A 133 -13.04 -3.09 0.54
C LEU A 133 -13.89 -2.64 -0.64
N LEU A 134 -13.39 -1.65 -1.37
CA LEU A 134 -14.06 -1.11 -2.56
C LEU A 134 -14.24 -2.20 -3.62
N ARG A 135 -15.38 -2.19 -4.31
CA ARG A 135 -15.68 -3.06 -5.44
C ARG A 135 -16.33 -2.25 -6.54
N TRP A 136 -16.11 -2.66 -7.78
CA TRP A 136 -16.75 -2.07 -8.93
C TRP A 136 -17.59 -3.12 -9.67
N GLN A 137 -18.91 -2.98 -9.59
CA GLN A 137 -19.88 -3.80 -10.28
C GLN A 137 -20.16 -3.21 -11.67
N HIS A 138 -19.35 -3.59 -12.65
CA HIS A 138 -19.51 -3.13 -14.02
C HIS A 138 -20.68 -3.85 -14.71
N PRO A 139 -21.57 -3.15 -15.44
CA PRO A 139 -22.77 -3.75 -16.05
C PRO A 139 -22.46 -4.86 -17.07
N GLN A 140 -21.31 -4.80 -17.74
CA GLN A 140 -20.93 -5.77 -18.78
C GLN A 140 -19.86 -6.78 -18.33
N HIS A 141 -19.02 -6.41 -17.36
CA HIS A 141 -17.84 -7.20 -16.95
C HIS A 141 -18.03 -7.85 -15.57
N GLY A 142 -19.14 -7.59 -14.89
CA GLY A 142 -19.37 -8.07 -13.54
C GLY A 142 -18.48 -7.35 -12.53
N LEU A 143 -18.05 -8.07 -11.50
CA LEU A 143 -17.23 -7.51 -10.43
C LEU A 143 -15.77 -7.37 -10.88
N ILE A 144 -15.29 -6.14 -11.00
CA ILE A 144 -13.91 -5.82 -11.39
C ILE A 144 -13.05 -5.70 -10.12
N SER A 145 -11.85 -6.28 -10.16
CA SER A 145 -10.91 -6.26 -9.03
C SER A 145 -10.38 -4.84 -8.76
N PRO A 146 -10.24 -4.42 -7.49
CA PRO A 146 -9.57 -3.16 -7.14
C PRO A 146 -8.18 -3.01 -7.74
N ALA A 147 -7.42 -4.10 -7.86
CA ALA A 147 -6.10 -4.10 -8.47
C ALA A 147 -6.12 -3.64 -9.95
N GLU A 148 -7.26 -3.77 -10.64
CA GLU A 148 -7.39 -3.37 -12.04
C GLU A 148 -7.76 -1.89 -12.21
N PHE A 149 -8.58 -1.32 -11.31
CA PHE A 149 -9.12 0.03 -11.49
C PHE A 149 -8.59 1.07 -10.50
N LEU A 150 -8.09 0.70 -9.32
CA LEU A 150 -7.49 1.66 -8.38
C LEU A 150 -6.27 2.39 -8.98
N PRO A 151 -5.33 1.71 -9.68
CA PRO A 151 -4.23 2.41 -10.35
C PRO A 151 -4.73 3.42 -11.39
N LEU A 152 -5.86 3.14 -12.05
CA LEU A 152 -6.49 4.09 -12.99
C LEU A 152 -7.01 5.31 -12.22
N ALA A 153 -7.78 5.08 -11.15
CA ALA A 153 -8.34 6.12 -10.29
C ALA A 153 -7.26 7.04 -9.69
N GLU A 154 -6.13 6.48 -9.29
CA GLU A 154 -5.02 7.24 -8.73
C GLU A 154 -4.34 8.14 -9.76
N ARG A 155 -4.11 7.62 -10.98
CA ARG A 155 -3.43 8.39 -12.05
C ARG A 155 -4.25 9.61 -12.47
N ASN A 156 -5.57 9.46 -12.66
CA ASN A 156 -6.44 10.55 -13.09
C ASN A 156 -7.07 11.37 -11.95
N GLY A 157 -6.78 11.02 -10.69
CA GLY A 157 -7.26 11.75 -9.51
C GLY A 157 -8.70 11.45 -9.10
N MET A 158 -9.39 10.52 -9.78
CA MET A 158 -10.71 10.05 -9.35
C MET A 158 -10.70 9.42 -7.95
N ILE A 159 -9.53 8.92 -7.50
CA ILE A 159 -9.37 8.35 -6.16
C ILE A 159 -9.78 9.30 -5.03
N ILE A 160 -9.71 10.62 -5.25
CA ILE A 160 -10.11 11.61 -4.24
C ILE A 160 -11.63 11.57 -4.01
N GLY A 161 -12.40 11.66 -5.10
CA GLY A 161 -13.87 11.59 -5.03
C GLY A 161 -14.38 10.22 -4.62
N ILE A 162 -13.78 9.15 -5.16
CA ILE A 162 -14.08 7.77 -4.77
C ILE A 162 -13.80 7.57 -3.28
N GLY A 163 -12.64 8.01 -2.81
CA GLY A 163 -12.25 7.87 -1.43
C GLY A 163 -13.14 8.64 -0.44
N GLN A 164 -13.63 9.82 -0.83
CA GLN A 164 -14.65 10.51 -0.04
C GLN A 164 -15.96 9.71 0.03
N TRP A 165 -16.43 9.20 -1.11
CA TRP A 165 -17.63 8.36 -1.15
C TRP A 165 -17.47 7.09 -0.30
N VAL A 166 -16.27 6.48 -0.31
CA VAL A 166 -15.94 5.34 0.55
C VAL A 166 -16.06 5.72 2.02
N LEU A 167 -15.47 6.86 2.43
CA LEU A 167 -15.54 7.34 3.82
C LEU A 167 -16.98 7.60 4.27
N GLU A 168 -17.77 8.28 3.45
CA GLU A 168 -19.19 8.56 3.75
C GLU A 168 -19.99 7.27 3.90
N THR A 169 -19.82 6.34 2.96
CA THR A 169 -20.52 5.04 2.95
C THR A 169 -20.10 4.17 4.14
N ALA A 170 -18.80 4.11 4.43
CA ALA A 170 -18.24 3.39 5.56
C ALA A 170 -18.73 3.96 6.91
N CYS A 171 -18.73 5.29 7.07
CA CYS A 171 -19.21 5.93 8.29
C CYS A 171 -20.72 5.69 8.49
N ALA A 172 -21.52 5.76 7.42
CA ALA A 172 -22.95 5.43 7.49
C ALA A 172 -23.17 3.96 7.90
N GLN A 173 -22.40 3.03 7.35
CA GLN A 173 -22.48 1.61 7.71
C GLN A 173 -22.06 1.36 9.17
N LEU A 174 -20.98 2.00 9.62
CA LEU A 174 -20.52 1.92 11.00
C LEU A 174 -21.55 2.50 11.98
N ALA A 175 -22.21 3.60 11.63
CA ALA A 175 -23.32 4.14 12.42
C ALA A 175 -24.44 3.11 12.58
N ALA A 176 -24.83 2.43 11.49
CA ALA A 176 -25.84 1.37 11.54
C ALA A 176 -25.43 0.21 12.45
N TRP A 177 -24.17 -0.25 12.39
CA TRP A 177 -23.66 -1.29 13.28
C TRP A 177 -23.57 -0.84 14.74
N GLN A 178 -23.28 0.43 15.00
CA GLN A 178 -23.24 1.00 16.36
C GLN A 178 -24.61 1.07 17.04
N GLN A 179 -25.72 0.99 16.28
CA GLN A 179 -27.08 0.88 16.81
C GLN A 179 -27.49 -0.57 17.14
N ASP A 180 -26.77 -1.56 16.60
CA ASP A 180 -27.02 -2.98 16.85
C ASP A 180 -26.16 -3.47 18.03
N ALA A 181 -26.80 -3.91 19.11
CA ALA A 181 -26.11 -4.37 20.32
C ALA A 181 -25.08 -5.49 20.05
N GLN A 182 -25.30 -6.33 19.04
CA GLN A 182 -24.39 -7.42 18.69
C GLN A 182 -23.17 -6.95 17.88
N ARG A 183 -23.26 -5.78 17.23
CA ARG A 183 -22.23 -5.27 16.31
C ARG A 183 -21.62 -3.96 16.76
N ARG A 184 -22.13 -3.35 17.84
CA ARG A 184 -21.71 -2.04 18.33
C ARG A 184 -20.22 -1.93 18.68
N HIS A 185 -19.60 -3.05 19.01
CA HIS A 185 -18.18 -3.12 19.33
C HIS A 185 -17.29 -3.31 18.09
N TRP A 186 -17.87 -3.53 16.92
CA TRP A 186 -17.11 -3.73 15.68
C TRP A 186 -16.45 -2.43 15.24
N THR A 187 -15.17 -2.54 14.90
CA THR A 187 -14.43 -1.48 14.23
C THR A 187 -14.56 -1.61 12.71
N LEU A 188 -14.32 -0.54 11.99
CA LEU A 188 -14.29 -0.51 10.53
C LEU A 188 -13.00 0.11 10.04
N ASN A 189 -12.21 -0.67 9.32
CA ASN A 189 -10.99 -0.23 8.66
C ASN A 189 -11.32 0.31 7.26
N VAL A 190 -10.74 1.45 6.92
CA VAL A 190 -10.87 2.09 5.61
C VAL A 190 -9.47 2.47 5.09
N ASN A 191 -9.12 1.93 3.92
CA ASN A 191 -7.91 2.27 3.19
C ASN A 191 -7.90 3.74 2.74
N ILE A 192 -6.82 4.46 3.03
CA ILE A 192 -6.62 5.85 2.60
C ILE A 192 -5.43 5.92 1.64
N SER A 193 -5.70 6.37 0.41
CA SER A 193 -4.62 6.52 -0.58
C SER A 193 -3.65 7.65 -0.22
N ALA A 194 -2.42 7.53 -0.72
CA ALA A 194 -1.40 8.56 -0.57
C ALA A 194 -1.82 9.91 -1.15
N ARG A 195 -2.61 9.90 -2.22
CA ARG A 195 -3.12 11.12 -2.86
C ARG A 195 -4.13 11.81 -1.96
N GLN A 196 -5.10 11.08 -1.41
CA GLN A 196 -6.15 11.63 -0.54
C GLN A 196 -5.59 12.36 0.69
N ILE A 197 -4.66 11.75 1.44
CA ILE A 197 -4.19 12.39 2.69
C ILE A 197 -3.50 13.73 2.44
N ASN A 198 -2.90 13.87 1.26
CA ASN A 198 -2.13 15.04 0.87
C ASN A 198 -3.01 16.11 0.23
N GLU A 199 -4.29 15.82 -0.02
CA GLU A 199 -5.23 16.81 -0.53
C GLU A 199 -5.50 17.89 0.54
N PRO A 200 -5.44 19.17 0.16
CA PRO A 200 -5.88 20.26 1.03
C PRO A 200 -7.32 20.03 1.49
N GLY A 201 -7.56 20.13 2.79
CA GLY A 201 -8.88 19.98 3.39
C GLY A 201 -9.33 18.55 3.67
N PHE A 202 -8.53 17.52 3.34
CA PHE A 202 -8.87 16.12 3.62
C PHE A 202 -9.27 15.89 5.09
N PHE A 203 -8.48 16.39 6.04
CA PHE A 203 -8.73 16.22 7.47
C PHE A 203 -10.03 16.91 7.93
N GLU A 204 -10.31 18.10 7.40
CA GLU A 204 -11.55 18.85 7.70
C GLU A 204 -12.77 18.11 7.14
N GLN A 205 -12.65 17.54 5.95
CA GLN A 205 -13.69 16.76 5.30
C GLN A 205 -13.94 15.43 6.03
N LEU A 206 -12.89 14.75 6.47
CA LEU A 206 -12.98 13.55 7.29
C LEU A 206 -13.69 13.86 8.61
N ASP A 207 -13.31 14.93 9.30
CA ASP A 207 -13.96 15.37 10.53
C ASP A 207 -15.46 15.67 10.33
N ALA A 208 -15.80 16.35 9.23
CA ALA A 208 -17.19 16.63 8.88
C ALA A 208 -17.97 15.33 8.60
N THR A 209 -17.36 14.37 7.91
CA THR A 209 -17.96 13.08 7.58
C THR A 209 -18.26 12.27 8.83
N VAL A 210 -17.29 12.14 9.74
CA VAL A 210 -17.44 11.46 11.03
C VAL A 210 -18.52 12.13 11.88
N SER A 211 -18.49 13.47 11.96
CA SER A 211 -19.46 14.25 12.74
C SER A 211 -20.88 14.14 12.19
N HIS A 212 -21.02 14.17 10.86
CA HIS A 212 -22.32 14.05 10.19
C HIS A 212 -22.93 12.65 10.39
N ALA A 213 -22.11 11.60 10.31
CA ALA A 213 -22.56 10.23 10.54
C ALA A 213 -22.91 9.94 12.01
N GLY A 214 -22.43 10.77 12.95
CA GLY A 214 -22.70 10.62 14.39
C GLY A 214 -22.10 9.34 14.99
N ILE A 215 -21.03 8.82 14.40
CA ILE A 215 -20.34 7.61 14.88
C ILE A 215 -19.44 7.92 16.08
N ASP A 216 -19.20 6.93 16.93
CA ASP A 216 -18.05 6.94 17.84
C ASP A 216 -16.76 6.81 17.01
N PRO A 217 -15.86 7.83 17.01
CA PRO A 217 -14.65 7.81 16.18
C PRO A 217 -13.72 6.65 16.49
N ARG A 218 -13.80 6.06 17.69
CA ARG A 218 -13.01 4.88 18.08
C ARG A 218 -13.36 3.63 17.28
N GLY A 219 -14.53 3.60 16.65
CA GLY A 219 -14.92 2.55 15.73
C GLY A 219 -14.29 2.67 14.35
N LEU A 220 -13.80 3.86 13.96
CA LEU A 220 -13.21 4.09 12.63
C LEU A 220 -11.68 3.96 12.69
N GLN A 221 -11.15 3.05 11.87
CA GLN A 221 -9.72 2.84 11.70
C GLN A 221 -9.30 3.23 10.28
N LEU A 222 -8.23 4.02 10.16
CA LEU A 222 -7.70 4.48 8.89
C LEU A 222 -6.42 3.72 8.56
N GLU A 223 -6.43 2.99 7.46
CA GLU A 223 -5.30 2.21 6.97
C GLU A 223 -4.44 3.06 6.03
N LEU A 224 -3.15 3.14 6.35
CA LEU A 224 -2.13 3.86 5.60
C LEU A 224 -1.11 2.85 5.09
N THR A 225 -0.87 2.81 3.78
CA THR A 225 0.10 1.86 3.21
C THR A 225 1.54 2.23 3.55
N GLU A 226 2.41 1.22 3.68
CA GLU A 226 3.84 1.42 3.92
C GLU A 226 4.53 2.24 2.80
N THR A 227 4.08 2.06 1.56
CA THR A 227 4.69 2.66 0.36
C THR A 227 4.28 4.10 0.14
N MET A 228 3.31 4.58 0.90
CA MET A 228 2.87 5.96 0.89
C MET A 228 4.10 6.87 0.99
N PRO A 229 4.39 7.70 -0.03
CA PRO A 229 5.56 8.56 -0.02
C PRO A 229 5.38 9.63 1.05
N LEU A 230 5.76 9.27 2.28
CA LEU A 230 5.94 10.15 3.41
C LEU A 230 7.23 10.98 3.26
N LYS A 231 7.90 10.90 2.09
CA LYS A 231 9.01 11.75 1.69
C LYS A 231 8.54 13.21 1.74
N GLY A 232 8.98 13.90 2.78
CA GLY A 232 8.53 15.26 3.05
C GLY A 232 7.29 15.34 3.93
N LEU A 233 7.10 14.38 4.86
CA LEU A 233 6.32 14.56 6.09
C LEU A 233 6.73 15.88 6.73
N LYS A 234 6.07 16.96 6.29
CA LYS A 234 6.11 18.24 6.98
C LYS A 234 5.57 17.91 8.37
N ARG A 235 6.13 18.54 9.40
CA ARG A 235 5.61 18.46 10.77
C ARG A 235 4.08 18.65 10.83
N SER A 236 3.49 19.32 9.84
CA SER A 236 2.05 19.45 9.65
C SER A 236 1.30 18.12 9.51
N LEU A 237 1.75 17.17 8.68
CA LEU A 237 1.01 15.92 8.48
C LEU A 237 1.07 15.04 9.74
N GLN A 238 2.23 14.98 10.41
CA GLN A 238 2.32 14.31 11.73
C GLN A 238 1.36 14.94 12.74
N HIS A 239 1.28 16.27 12.80
CA HIS A 239 0.37 16.98 13.69
C HIS A 239 -1.11 16.71 13.34
N GLN A 240 -1.46 16.67 12.06
CA GLN A 240 -2.82 16.35 11.61
C GLN A 240 -3.23 14.92 11.99
N LEU A 241 -2.33 13.94 11.78
CA LEU A 241 -2.55 12.56 12.22
C LEU A 241 -2.72 12.47 13.74
N GLN A 242 -1.91 13.19 14.51
CA GLN A 242 -2.09 13.27 15.96
C GLN A 242 -3.45 13.85 16.34
N GLN A 243 -3.91 14.90 15.65
CA GLN A 243 -5.24 15.47 15.89
C GLN A 243 -6.36 14.46 15.67
N LEU A 244 -6.27 13.60 14.64
CA LEU A 244 -7.25 12.54 14.43
C LEU A 244 -7.27 11.54 15.59
N VAL A 245 -6.10 11.13 16.07
CA VAL A 245 -5.98 10.22 17.21
C VAL A 245 -6.53 10.84 18.50
N HIS A 246 -6.30 12.14 18.73
CA HIS A 246 -6.89 12.86 19.87
C HIS A 246 -8.42 12.93 19.80
N LYS A 247 -9.01 12.85 18.60
CA LYS A 247 -10.46 12.75 18.41
C LYS A 247 -11.00 11.33 18.57
N GLY A 248 -10.12 10.35 18.77
CA GLY A 248 -10.46 8.95 19.03
C GLY A 248 -10.34 8.03 17.82
N MET A 249 -10.04 8.55 16.62
CA MET A 249 -9.79 7.69 15.45
C MET A 249 -8.52 6.87 15.63
N VAL A 250 -8.50 5.69 15.02
CA VAL A 250 -7.37 4.77 15.10
C VAL A 250 -6.61 4.77 13.79
N LEU A 251 -5.28 4.79 13.86
CA LEU A 251 -4.42 4.66 12.68
C LEU A 251 -3.78 3.28 12.63
N VAL A 252 -3.81 2.69 11.44
CA VAL A 252 -3.30 1.36 11.14
C VAL A 252 -2.28 1.48 10.01
N LEU A 253 -1.11 0.86 10.19
CA LEU A 253 -0.14 0.71 9.10
C LEU A 253 -0.45 -0.57 8.34
N ASP A 254 -0.63 -0.44 7.04
CA ASP A 254 -0.99 -1.51 6.13
C ASP A 254 0.18 -1.97 5.25
N ASP A 255 0.10 -3.19 4.73
CA ASP A 255 1.09 -3.85 3.85
C ASP A 255 2.54 -3.86 4.42
N TYR A 256 2.71 -4.00 5.75
CA TYR A 256 4.05 -3.89 6.33
C TYR A 256 4.97 -5.03 5.88
N GLY A 257 6.08 -4.65 5.25
CA GLY A 257 7.11 -5.52 4.69
C GLY A 257 7.09 -5.63 3.16
N ALA A 258 6.07 -5.06 2.49
CA ALA A 258 6.03 -4.96 1.03
C ALA A 258 6.84 -3.75 0.50
N GLY A 259 7.17 -2.78 1.36
CA GLY A 259 7.81 -1.51 1.01
C GLY A 259 9.14 -1.22 1.72
N TYR A 260 9.51 0.07 1.73
CA TYR A 260 10.68 0.57 2.46
C TYR A 260 10.27 1.71 3.39
N THR A 261 9.57 1.41 4.48
CA THR A 261 9.41 2.37 5.58
C THR A 261 10.61 2.29 6.50
N SER A 262 11.33 3.41 6.63
CA SER A 262 12.38 3.51 7.64
C SER A 262 11.76 3.52 9.03
N LEU A 263 12.29 2.66 9.90
CA LEU A 263 11.97 2.59 11.33
C LEU A 263 12.04 3.96 12.02
N ALA A 264 12.91 4.85 11.52
CA ALA A 264 13.04 6.20 12.04
C ALA A 264 11.76 7.03 11.88
N TYR A 265 10.92 6.73 10.89
CA TYR A 265 9.62 7.39 10.69
C TYR A 265 8.50 6.69 11.45
N LEU A 266 8.52 5.36 11.45
CA LEU A 266 7.49 4.55 12.10
C LEU A 266 7.29 4.96 13.58
N LYS A 267 8.40 5.20 14.30
CA LYS A 267 8.38 5.63 15.71
C LYS A 267 7.74 7.01 15.98
N HIS A 268 7.48 7.80 14.95
CA HIS A 268 6.95 9.17 15.08
C HIS A 268 5.47 9.28 14.68
N LEU A 269 4.91 8.24 14.07
CA LEU A 269 3.50 8.20 13.70
C LEU A 269 2.68 7.69 14.91
N PRO A 270 1.51 8.28 15.18
CA PRO A 270 0.64 7.85 16.28
C PRO A 270 -0.18 6.62 15.86
N LEU A 271 0.50 5.55 15.46
CA LEU A 271 -0.11 4.30 15.03
C LEU A 271 -0.54 3.48 16.24
N SER A 272 -1.60 2.68 16.08
CA SER A 272 -2.05 1.72 17.11
C SER A 272 -1.92 0.27 16.64
N TRP A 273 -1.98 0.06 15.32
CA TRP A 273 -1.93 -1.25 14.71
C TRP A 273 -0.96 -1.29 13.53
N LEU A 274 -0.42 -2.48 13.29
CA LEU A 274 0.38 -2.83 12.13
C LEU A 274 -0.19 -4.12 11.53
N LYS A 275 -0.46 -4.12 10.23
CA LYS A 275 -0.88 -5.31 9.48
C LYS A 275 0.33 -5.89 8.74
N ILE A 276 0.57 -7.19 8.95
CA ILE A 276 1.63 -7.93 8.26
C ILE A 276 1.09 -8.36 6.90
N ASP A 277 1.80 -7.96 5.84
CA ASP A 277 1.42 -8.33 4.47
C ASP A 277 1.33 -9.85 4.27
N GLN A 278 0.35 -10.26 3.49
CA GLN A 278 0.04 -11.67 3.20
C GLN A 278 1.21 -12.46 2.61
N SER A 279 2.18 -11.82 1.94
CA SER A 279 3.33 -12.51 1.35
C SER A 279 4.20 -13.21 2.40
N PHE A 280 4.25 -12.70 3.63
CA PHE A 280 4.96 -13.34 4.75
C PHE A 280 4.08 -14.37 5.49
N ILE A 281 2.76 -14.29 5.32
CA ILE A 281 1.81 -15.20 5.97
C ILE A 281 1.66 -16.50 5.18
N HIS A 282 1.75 -16.43 3.85
CA HIS A 282 1.53 -17.59 2.97
C HIS A 282 2.42 -18.78 3.33
N GLY A 283 3.72 -18.56 3.55
CA GLY A 283 4.69 -19.61 3.90
C GLY A 283 4.91 -19.83 5.40
N VAL A 284 4.26 -19.07 6.30
CA VAL A 284 4.61 -19.05 7.74
C VAL A 284 4.49 -20.41 8.44
N ALA A 285 3.65 -21.32 7.93
CA ALA A 285 3.51 -22.65 8.50
C ALA A 285 4.71 -23.57 8.19
N ASN A 286 5.43 -23.34 7.09
CA ASN A 286 6.39 -24.30 6.53
C ASN A 286 7.77 -23.70 6.16
N ASP A 287 7.92 -22.38 6.00
CA ASP A 287 9.19 -21.72 5.68
C ASP A 287 9.76 -21.03 6.94
N GLU A 288 10.92 -21.51 7.41
CA GLU A 288 11.63 -20.91 8.54
C GLU A 288 11.98 -19.42 8.33
N ARG A 289 12.17 -18.97 7.09
CA ARG A 289 12.48 -17.57 6.79
C ARG A 289 11.27 -16.70 7.06
N ASP A 290 10.10 -17.10 6.57
CA ASP A 290 8.85 -16.38 6.82
C ASP A 290 8.53 -16.35 8.32
N GLN A 291 8.75 -17.47 9.02
CA GLN A 291 8.64 -17.54 10.48
C GLN A 291 9.56 -16.54 11.19
N LYS A 292 10.84 -16.46 10.78
CA LYS A 292 11.81 -15.51 11.35
C LYS A 292 11.45 -14.06 11.05
N ILE A 293 10.94 -13.77 9.85
CA ILE A 293 10.48 -12.43 9.47
C ILE A 293 9.27 -12.04 10.32
N VAL A 294 8.25 -12.88 10.43
CA VAL A 294 7.06 -12.63 11.27
C VAL A 294 7.46 -12.41 12.72
N CYS A 295 8.35 -13.23 13.29
CA CYS A 295 8.86 -13.03 14.66
C CYS A 295 9.60 -11.69 14.83
N ALA A 296 10.39 -11.26 13.83
CA ALA A 296 11.06 -9.98 13.86
C ALA A 296 10.06 -8.81 13.81
N ILE A 297 9.02 -8.91 12.98
CA ILE A 297 7.95 -7.89 12.89
C ILE A 297 7.18 -7.81 14.21
N LEU A 298 6.81 -8.95 14.81
CA LEU A 298 6.13 -8.99 16.12
C LEU A 298 6.98 -8.35 17.22
N SER A 299 8.29 -8.64 17.23
CA SER A 299 9.23 -8.06 18.20
C SER A 299 9.37 -6.54 18.03
N LEU A 300 9.40 -6.07 16.79
CA LEU A 300 9.42 -4.65 16.46
C LEU A 300 8.13 -3.96 16.91
N ALA A 301 6.97 -4.53 16.57
CA ALA A 301 5.67 -3.99 16.94
C ALA A 301 5.53 -3.87 18.46
N ALA A 302 5.94 -4.91 19.20
CA ALA A 302 5.98 -4.87 20.67
C ALA A 302 6.88 -3.74 21.20
N SER A 303 8.05 -3.51 20.58
CA SER A 303 8.97 -2.42 20.97
C SER A 303 8.41 -1.03 20.69
N LEU A 304 7.44 -0.93 19.79
CA LEU A 304 6.75 0.31 19.42
C LEU A 304 5.34 0.40 20.05
N GLU A 305 4.98 -0.53 20.93
CA GLU A 305 3.67 -0.64 21.57
C GLU A 305 2.50 -0.74 20.56
N LEU A 306 2.77 -1.32 19.39
CA LEU A 306 1.79 -1.57 18.33
C LEU A 306 1.17 -2.96 18.48
N LYS A 307 -0.15 -3.03 18.28
CA LYS A 307 -0.82 -4.31 18.08
C LYS A 307 -0.63 -4.77 16.64
N VAL A 308 -0.76 -6.08 16.42
CA VAL A 308 -0.44 -6.69 15.12
C VAL A 308 -1.62 -7.48 14.59
N VAL A 309 -1.94 -7.25 13.32
CA VAL A 309 -2.85 -8.05 12.50
C VAL A 309 -2.04 -8.88 11.53
N ALA A 310 -2.37 -10.16 11.37
CA ALA A 310 -1.85 -10.97 10.26
C ALA A 310 -2.90 -11.06 9.15
N GLU A 311 -2.51 -10.70 7.92
CA GLU A 311 -3.39 -10.74 6.75
C GLU A 311 -3.20 -11.98 5.89
N GLY A 312 -4.20 -12.31 5.08
CA GLY A 312 -4.10 -13.45 4.18
C GLY A 312 -3.98 -14.80 4.91
N VAL A 313 -4.56 -14.92 6.11
CA VAL A 313 -4.64 -16.19 6.83
C VAL A 313 -5.67 -17.09 6.14
N GLU A 314 -5.21 -18.16 5.52
CA GLU A 314 -6.04 -19.07 4.73
C GLU A 314 -6.16 -20.46 5.35
N THR A 315 -5.16 -20.90 6.13
CA THR A 315 -5.14 -22.25 6.71
C THR A 315 -5.13 -22.24 8.23
N ARG A 316 -5.57 -23.35 8.82
CA ARG A 316 -5.60 -23.52 10.27
C ARG A 316 -4.19 -23.53 10.86
N GLU A 317 -3.24 -24.11 10.15
CA GLU A 317 -1.83 -24.19 10.53
C GLU A 317 -1.21 -22.78 10.60
N GLN A 318 -1.48 -21.93 9.62
CA GLN A 318 -1.05 -20.52 9.64
C GLN A 318 -1.64 -19.80 10.86
N PHE A 319 -2.95 -19.93 11.10
CA PHE A 319 -3.61 -19.31 12.25
C PHE A 319 -3.02 -19.78 13.59
N ASP A 320 -2.88 -21.10 13.79
CA ASP A 320 -2.39 -21.65 15.04
C ASP A 320 -0.92 -21.24 15.28
N TYR A 321 -0.08 -21.18 14.24
CA TYR A 321 1.28 -20.64 14.35
C TYR A 321 1.27 -19.17 14.77
N LEU A 322 0.55 -18.30 14.04
CA LEU A 322 0.52 -16.86 14.28
C LEU A 322 -0.07 -16.51 15.65
N ARG A 323 -1.10 -17.23 16.08
CA ARG A 323 -1.67 -17.10 17.43
C ARG A 323 -0.64 -17.45 18.49
N ASN A 324 0.08 -18.56 18.33
CA ASN A 324 1.11 -18.98 19.29
C ASN A 324 2.32 -18.04 19.29
N ALA A 325 2.63 -17.41 18.15
CA ALA A 325 3.68 -16.42 18.02
C ALA A 325 3.33 -15.07 18.68
N GLY A 326 2.07 -14.85 19.07
CA GLY A 326 1.61 -13.64 19.77
C GLY A 326 0.97 -12.58 18.87
N CYS A 327 0.46 -12.96 17.69
CA CYS A 327 -0.34 -12.06 16.87
C CYS A 327 -1.69 -11.73 17.57
N HIS A 328 -2.16 -10.49 17.44
CA HIS A 328 -3.30 -10.00 18.23
C HIS A 328 -4.63 -10.19 17.51
N ALA A 329 -4.63 -10.04 16.18
CA ALA A 329 -5.81 -10.18 15.34
C ALA A 329 -5.45 -10.79 13.98
N PHE A 330 -6.46 -11.30 13.29
CA PHE A 330 -6.28 -12.12 12.10
C PHE A 330 -7.33 -11.79 11.05
N GLN A 331 -6.90 -11.73 9.80
CA GLN A 331 -7.75 -11.50 8.66
C GLN A 331 -7.34 -12.44 7.53
N GLY A 332 -8.33 -12.95 6.79
CA GLY A 332 -8.08 -13.82 5.65
C GLY A 332 -9.25 -14.73 5.35
N TYR A 333 -9.13 -15.51 4.28
CA TYR A 333 -10.23 -16.35 3.80
C TYR A 333 -10.62 -17.48 4.74
N LEU A 334 -9.75 -17.84 5.69
CA LEU A 334 -10.12 -18.76 6.78
C LEU A 334 -11.32 -18.23 7.60
N PHE A 335 -11.43 -16.92 7.76
CA PHE A 335 -12.45 -16.24 8.56
C PHE A 335 -13.58 -15.64 7.72
N GLY A 336 -13.53 -15.81 6.40
CA GLY A 336 -14.55 -15.28 5.51
C GLY A 336 -13.98 -14.41 4.40
N ARG A 337 -14.67 -14.45 3.27
CA ARG A 337 -14.39 -13.60 2.12
C ARG A 337 -15.08 -12.23 2.31
N PRO A 338 -14.60 -11.19 1.61
CA PRO A 338 -15.29 -9.91 1.56
C PRO A 338 -16.72 -10.04 0.99
N LEU A 339 -17.73 -9.62 1.75
CA LEU A 339 -19.16 -9.76 1.40
C LEU A 339 -19.94 -8.45 1.63
N PRO A 340 -21.12 -8.27 1.00
CA PRO A 340 -22.04 -7.17 1.31
C PRO A 340 -22.46 -7.16 2.79
N ALA A 341 -22.79 -5.98 3.33
CA ALA A 341 -23.13 -5.82 4.75
C ALA A 341 -24.31 -6.69 5.20
N GLU A 342 -25.30 -6.88 4.32
CA GLU A 342 -26.52 -7.64 4.59
C GLU A 342 -26.26 -9.13 4.76
N GLN A 343 -25.12 -9.62 4.25
CA GLN A 343 -24.71 -11.02 4.33
C GLN A 343 -23.79 -11.30 5.52
N LEU A 344 -23.40 -10.27 6.28
CA LEU A 344 -22.54 -10.43 7.44
C LEU A 344 -23.34 -10.95 8.66
N ASN A 345 -22.98 -12.13 9.13
CA ASN A 345 -23.52 -12.67 10.36
C ASN A 345 -22.75 -12.10 11.56
N ALA A 346 -23.48 -11.78 12.64
CA ALA A 346 -22.87 -11.26 13.88
C ALA A 346 -22.08 -12.32 14.68
N HIS A 347 -22.22 -13.59 14.31
CA HIS A 347 -21.57 -14.71 14.98
C HIS A 347 -20.27 -15.08 14.26
N ALA A 348 -19.35 -15.72 14.99
CA ALA A 348 -18.06 -16.17 14.48
C ALA A 348 -18.19 -16.79 13.09
N PRO A 349 -17.27 -16.50 12.17
CA PRO A 349 -17.39 -16.96 10.80
C PRO A 349 -17.52 -18.48 10.78
N SER A 350 -18.67 -18.96 10.30
CA SER A 350 -18.83 -20.36 9.96
C SER A 350 -17.76 -20.66 8.91
N ALA A 351 -16.84 -21.58 9.23
CA ALA A 351 -15.80 -22.02 8.31
C ALA A 351 -16.43 -22.24 6.93
N VAL A 352 -16.01 -21.44 5.96
CA VAL A 352 -16.49 -21.58 4.59
C VAL A 352 -15.95 -22.93 4.10
N ALA A 353 -16.85 -23.84 3.76
CA ALA A 353 -16.47 -25.13 3.20
C ALA A 353 -15.53 -24.90 2.00
N PRO A 354 -14.41 -25.64 1.88
CA PRO A 354 -13.48 -25.45 0.78
C PRO A 354 -14.21 -25.63 -0.55
N ALA A 355 -13.92 -24.76 -1.51
CA ALA A 355 -14.42 -24.90 -2.88
C ALA A 355 -14.02 -26.29 -3.43
N PRO A 356 -14.91 -26.97 -4.18
CA PRO A 356 -14.57 -28.24 -4.78
C PRO A 356 -13.34 -28.07 -5.67
N ALA A 357 -12.34 -28.92 -5.47
CA ALA A 357 -11.13 -28.95 -6.27
C ALA A 357 -11.50 -28.93 -7.76
N ARG A 358 -10.90 -28.02 -8.52
CA ARG A 358 -10.98 -28.04 -9.98
C ARG A 358 -10.40 -29.37 -10.45
N THR A 359 -11.27 -30.34 -10.74
CA THR A 359 -10.91 -31.54 -11.49
C THR A 359 -10.50 -31.08 -12.88
N GLY A 360 -9.22 -31.25 -13.20
CA GLY A 360 -8.69 -31.00 -14.53
C GLY A 360 -9.47 -31.78 -15.58
N SER A 361 -9.67 -31.14 -16.73
CA SER A 361 -10.01 -31.77 -18.00
C SER A 361 -8.94 -31.38 -19.00
#